data_AF-A0A947RMZ5-F1
#
_entry.id   AF-A0A947RMZ5-F1
#
_cell.length_a   1.000
_cell.length_b   1.000
_cell.length_c   1.000
_cell.angle_alpha   90.00
_cell.angle_beta   90.00
_cell.angle_gamma   90.00
#
_symmetry.space_group_name_H-M   'P 1'
#
loop_
_entity.id
_entity.type
_entity.pdbx_description
1 polymer ?
#
loop_
_entity_poly.entity_id
_entity_poly.type
_entity_poly.pdbx_seq_one_letter_code
_entity_poly.pdbx_strand_id
1 'polypeptide(L)'
;MIGKSKWFKRRKYSGWGLTPATWQGWVYIIAFIIPIVIIQNSPLLEEGTKTVITSFWALILIFDVISMMINLKKDERDILHEALSERNALWGVITVMVIGLAYQVITTGLLNWWIIGALLTGTVIKAISNIYLDKKN
;
A
#
# COMPACT_ATOMS: atom_id res chain seq x y z
N MET A 1 -10.18 -10.99 -10.69
CA MET A 1 -9.99 -10.68 -9.26
C MET A 1 -10.81 -11.61 -8.40
N ILE A 2 -10.17 -12.14 -7.36
CA ILE A 2 -10.74 -13.10 -6.40
C ILE A 2 -11.72 -12.37 -5.49
N GLY A 3 -11.32 -11.21 -4.96
CA GLY A 3 -12.16 -10.34 -4.17
C GLY A 3 -13.18 -9.58 -5.02
N LYS A 4 -14.37 -9.36 -4.47
CA LYS A 4 -15.40 -8.50 -5.08
C LYS A 4 -15.45 -7.17 -4.35
N SER A 5 -15.45 -6.06 -5.10
CA SER A 5 -15.50 -4.71 -4.53
C SER A 5 -16.70 -4.49 -3.60
N LYS A 6 -17.84 -5.15 -3.86
CA LYS A 6 -19.04 -5.11 -2.98
C LYS A 6 -18.84 -5.71 -1.58
N TRP A 7 -17.84 -6.56 -1.37
CA TRP A 7 -17.53 -7.14 -0.07
C TRP A 7 -16.78 -6.16 0.84
N PHE A 8 -16.29 -5.07 0.27
CA PHE A 8 -15.44 -4.10 0.94
C PHE A 8 -16.03 -2.70 0.82
N LYS A 9 -15.65 -1.85 1.77
CA LYS A 9 -15.85 -0.40 1.73
C LYS A 9 -14.50 0.26 1.89
N ARG A 10 -14.38 1.49 1.41
CA ARG A 10 -13.20 2.30 1.65
C ARG A 10 -13.07 2.60 3.15
N ARG A 11 -11.85 2.57 3.65
CA ARG A 11 -11.51 3.02 4.99
C ARG A 11 -11.36 4.55 5.01
N LYS A 12 -12.22 5.25 5.77
CA LYS A 12 -12.21 6.73 5.83
C LYS A 12 -11.30 7.31 6.91
N TYR A 13 -11.29 6.71 8.11
CA TYR A 13 -10.62 7.30 9.28
C TYR A 13 -9.46 6.48 9.87
N SER A 14 -9.40 5.17 9.60
CA SER A 14 -8.40 4.27 10.21
C SER A 14 -7.19 3.99 9.31
N GLY A 15 -6.90 4.89 8.36
CA GLY A 15 -5.76 4.81 7.44
C GLY A 15 -6.12 4.35 6.02
N TRP A 16 -5.10 3.89 5.28
CA TRP A 16 -5.23 3.47 3.88
C TRP A 16 -5.92 2.11 3.72
N GLY A 17 -6.54 1.92 2.55
CA GLY A 17 -7.03 0.61 2.10
C GLY A 17 -8.54 0.40 2.29
N LEU A 18 -8.89 -0.88 2.42
CA LEU A 18 -10.26 -1.38 2.43
C LEU A 18 -10.65 -1.94 3.79
N THR A 19 -11.92 -1.82 4.14
CA THR A 19 -12.53 -2.50 5.28
C THR A 19 -13.59 -3.48 4.79
N PRO A 20 -13.66 -4.72 5.31
CA PRO A 20 -14.78 -5.61 5.02
C PRO A 20 -16.10 -4.95 5.38
N ALA A 21 -17.06 -5.02 4.47
CA ALA A 21 -18.43 -4.55 4.68
C ALA A 21 -19.41 -5.72 4.85
N THR A 22 -19.02 -6.92 4.43
CA THR A 22 -19.82 -8.14 4.52
C THR A 22 -19.00 -9.29 5.10
N TRP A 23 -19.68 -10.36 5.52
CA TRP A 23 -19.01 -11.57 6.02
C TRP A 23 -18.11 -12.22 4.94
N GLN A 24 -18.46 -12.13 3.65
CA GLN A 24 -17.60 -12.62 2.57
C GLN A 24 -16.26 -11.87 2.52
N GLY A 25 -16.25 -10.57 2.83
CA GLY A 25 -15.02 -9.80 2.93
C GLY A 25 -14.13 -10.27 4.08
N TRP A 26 -14.71 -10.65 5.21
CA TRP A 26 -13.98 -11.26 6.33
C TRP A 26 -13.43 -12.64 5.96
N VAL A 27 -14.25 -13.50 5.34
CA VAL A 27 -13.80 -14.82 4.87
C VAL A 27 -12.66 -14.68 3.85
N TYR A 28 -12.75 -13.71 2.94
CA TYR A 28 -11.67 -13.38 2.01
C TYR A 28 -10.37 -13.03 2.75
N ILE A 29 -10.41 -12.13 3.75
CA ILE A 29 -9.22 -11.76 4.52
C ILE A 29 -8.63 -12.98 5.21
N ILE A 30 -9.47 -13.77 5.88
CA ILE A 30 -9.05 -14.98 6.57
C ILE A 30 -8.42 -15.98 5.59
N ALA A 31 -8.99 -16.16 4.40
CA ALA A 31 -8.47 -17.04 3.36
C ALA A 31 -7.09 -16.61 2.85
N PHE A 32 -6.75 -15.31 2.89
CA PHE A 32 -5.40 -14.83 2.56
C PHE A 32 -4.41 -14.94 3.73
N ILE A 33 -4.88 -14.78 4.96
CA ILE A 33 -4.04 -14.85 6.18
C ILE A 33 -3.65 -16.30 6.51
N ILE A 34 -4.60 -17.24 6.42
CA ILE A 34 -4.37 -18.64 6.81
C ILE A 34 -3.15 -19.26 6.10
N PRO A 35 -3.01 -19.17 4.77
CA PRO A 35 -1.84 -19.71 4.07
C PRO A 35 -0.52 -19.10 4.56
N ILE A 36 -0.50 -17.79 4.83
CA ILE A 36 0.70 -17.11 5.35
C ILE A 36 1.09 -17.72 6.70
N VAL A 37 0.12 -17.88 7.62
CA VAL A 37 0.36 -18.47 8.93
C VAL A 37 0.87 -19.92 8.79
N ILE A 38 0.25 -20.73 7.92
CA ILE A 38 0.66 -22.12 7.70
C ILE A 38 2.08 -22.20 7.12
N ILE A 39 2.38 -21.41 6.09
CA ILE A 39 3.68 -21.41 5.42
C ILE A 39 4.78 -20.99 6.40
N GLN A 40 4.56 -19.92 7.16
CA GLN A 40 5.56 -19.39 8.08
C GLN A 40 5.83 -20.35 9.25
N ASN A 41 4.80 -21.03 9.76
CA ASN A 41 4.92 -21.99 10.86
C ASN A 41 5.26 -23.42 10.41
N SER A 42 5.34 -23.70 9.11
CA SER A 42 5.67 -25.04 8.62
C SER A 42 7.11 -25.40 8.96
N PRO A 43 7.37 -26.52 9.68
CA PRO A 43 8.73 -26.98 9.95
C PRO A 43 9.37 -27.67 8.72
N LEU A 44 8.57 -27.96 7.69
CA LEU A 44 9.01 -28.69 6.49
C LEU A 44 9.62 -27.79 5.42
N LEU A 45 9.50 -26.47 5.56
CA LEU A 45 9.96 -25.50 4.57
C LEU A 45 11.21 -24.77 5.10
N GLU A 46 12.23 -24.69 4.25
CA GLU A 46 13.39 -23.83 4.49
C GLU A 46 13.01 -22.34 4.46
N GLU A 47 13.75 -21.49 5.18
CA GLU A 47 13.46 -20.06 5.29
C GLU A 47 13.47 -19.33 3.93
N GLY A 48 14.38 -19.70 3.03
CA GLY A 48 14.42 -19.15 1.67
C GLY A 48 13.14 -19.46 0.90
N THR A 49 12.69 -20.71 0.95
CA THR A 49 11.45 -21.17 0.30
C THR A 49 10.22 -20.49 0.92
N LYS A 50 10.15 -20.36 2.25
CA LYS A 50 9.06 -19.62 2.93
C LYS A 50 8.98 -18.18 2.45
N THR A 51 10.13 -17.52 2.34
CA THR A 51 10.22 -16.11 1.90
C THR A 51 9.74 -15.96 0.46
N VAL A 52 10.16 -16.84 -0.45
CA VAL A 52 9.74 -16.80 -1.86
C VAL A 52 8.24 -17.02 -1.99
N ILE A 53 7.69 -18.07 -1.36
CA ILE A 53 6.26 -18.38 -1.45
C ILE A 53 5.42 -17.24 -0.84
N THR A 54 5.83 -16.72 0.31
CA THR A 54 5.09 -15.64 0.99
C THR A 54 5.15 -14.34 0.18
N SER A 55 6.29 -14.02 -0.44
CA SER A 55 6.42 -12.86 -1.31
C SER A 55 5.51 -12.97 -2.53
N PHE A 56 5.47 -14.14 -3.16
CA PHE A 56 4.56 -14.41 -4.27
C PHE A 56 3.09 -14.30 -3.85
N TRP A 57 2.74 -14.84 -2.68
CA TRP A 57 1.39 -14.74 -2.12
C TRP A 57 0.98 -13.29 -1.81
N ALA A 58 1.92 -12.50 -1.26
CA ALA A 58 1.72 -11.08 -1.00
C ALA A 58 1.49 -10.29 -2.30
N LEU A 59 2.21 -10.61 -3.39
CA LEU A 59 1.99 -9.98 -4.69
C LEU A 59 0.58 -10.25 -5.23
N ILE A 60 0.09 -11.50 -5.12
CA ILE A 60 -1.29 -11.84 -5.48
C ILE A 60 -2.27 -10.97 -4.70
N LEU A 61 -2.10 -10.86 -3.38
CA LEU A 61 -2.95 -10.02 -2.54
C LEU A 61 -2.87 -8.54 -2.94
N ILE A 62 -1.68 -8.02 -3.24
CA ILE A 62 -1.51 -6.62 -3.67
C ILE A 62 -2.27 -6.35 -4.96
N PHE A 63 -2.08 -7.18 -5.99
CA PHE A 63 -2.83 -7.04 -7.25
C PHE A 63 -4.34 -7.16 -7.01
N ASP A 64 -4.75 -8.07 -6.14
CA ASP A 64 -6.16 -8.29 -5.85
C ASP A 64 -6.80 -7.15 -5.01
N VAL A 65 -6.04 -6.49 -4.15
CA VAL A 65 -6.49 -5.30 -3.42
C VAL A 65 -6.55 -4.10 -4.36
N ILE A 66 -5.51 -3.88 -5.18
CA ILE A 66 -5.44 -2.72 -6.09
C ILE A 66 -6.65 -2.70 -7.03
N SER A 67 -6.91 -3.80 -7.74
CA SER A 67 -8.02 -3.76 -8.68
C SER A 67 -9.40 -3.81 -7.97
N MET A 68 -9.51 -4.23 -6.71
CA MET A 68 -10.73 -4.00 -5.91
C MET A 68 -10.91 -2.51 -5.59
N MET A 69 -9.84 -1.81 -5.24
CA MET A 69 -9.85 -0.37 -4.98
C MET A 69 -10.20 0.44 -6.23
N ILE A 70 -9.71 0.04 -7.41
CA ILE A 70 -10.05 0.68 -8.70
C ILE A 70 -11.54 0.49 -9.03
N ASN A 71 -12.10 -0.69 -8.76
CA ASN A 71 -13.50 -1.02 -9.07
C ASN A 71 -14.48 -0.64 -7.95
N LEU A 72 -14.04 0.08 -6.93
CA LEU A 72 -14.91 0.56 -5.86
C LEU A 72 -15.62 1.82 -6.33
N LYS A 73 -16.95 1.87 -6.22
CA LYS A 73 -17.71 3.08 -6.52
C LYS A 73 -17.34 4.19 -5.52
N LYS A 74 -17.04 5.37 -6.04
CA LYS A 74 -16.71 6.57 -5.25
C LYS A 74 -17.57 7.72 -5.73
N ASP A 75 -18.13 8.46 -4.78
CA ASP A 75 -18.83 9.71 -5.06
C ASP A 75 -17.83 10.85 -5.20
N GLU A 76 -18.22 11.96 -5.83
CA GLU A 76 -17.36 13.14 -6.03
C GLU A 76 -16.75 13.66 -4.72
N ARG A 77 -17.55 13.70 -3.66
CA ARG A 77 -17.08 14.10 -2.31
C ARG A 77 -16.02 13.14 -1.78
N ASP A 78 -16.22 11.85 -1.99
CA ASP A 78 -15.27 10.83 -1.52
C ASP A 78 -13.95 10.93 -2.27
N ILE A 79 -13.97 11.22 -3.58
CA ILE A 79 -12.78 11.47 -4.40
C ILE A 79 -12.01 12.69 -3.89
N LEU A 80 -12.70 13.81 -3.63
CA LEU A 80 -12.07 15.03 -3.16
C LEU A 80 -11.43 14.86 -1.77
N HIS A 81 -12.15 14.20 -0.84
CA HIS A 81 -11.59 13.87 0.46
C HIS A 81 -10.40 12.90 0.35
N GLU A 82 -10.43 11.95 -0.58
CA GLU A 82 -9.29 11.06 -0.89
C GLU A 82 -8.07 11.86 -1.29
N ALA A 83 -8.18 12.67 -2.33
CA ALA A 83 -7.07 13.44 -2.87
C ALA A 83 -6.45 14.37 -1.82
N LEU A 84 -7.28 15.04 -1.00
CA LEU A 84 -6.78 15.88 0.09
C LEU A 84 -6.11 15.06 1.19
N SER A 85 -6.72 13.95 1.62
CA SER A 85 -6.15 13.09 2.67
C SER A 85 -4.84 12.43 2.24
N GLU A 86 -4.75 11.94 1.00
CA GLU A 86 -3.55 11.33 0.43
C GLU A 86 -2.42 12.36 0.27
N ARG A 87 -2.75 13.56 -0.21
CA ARG A 87 -1.78 14.67 -0.28
C ARG A 87 -1.21 14.99 1.10
N ASN A 88 -2.07 15.16 2.12
CA ASN A 88 -1.63 15.50 3.47
C ASN A 88 -0.81 14.37 4.10
N ALA A 89 -1.23 13.11 3.91
CA ALA A 89 -0.49 11.95 4.39
C ALA A 89 0.89 11.87 3.73
N LEU A 90 0.97 12.06 2.40
CA LEU A 90 2.24 12.06 1.67
C LEU A 90 3.18 13.17 2.17
N TRP A 91 2.67 14.39 2.40
CA TRP A 91 3.46 15.48 2.99
C TRP A 91 3.99 15.12 4.38
N GLY A 92 3.16 14.52 5.24
CA GLY A 92 3.59 14.05 6.55
C GLY A 92 4.72 13.02 6.46
N VAL A 93 4.55 12.00 5.61
CA VAL A 93 5.56 10.95 5.41
C VAL A 93 6.86 11.55 4.85
N ILE A 94 6.80 12.40 3.82
CA ILE A 94 7.98 13.06 3.25
C ILE A 94 8.71 13.91 4.30
N THR A 95 7.97 14.67 5.10
CA THR A 95 8.57 15.53 6.14
C THR A 95 9.33 14.70 7.15
N VAL A 96 8.72 13.63 7.67
CA VAL A 96 9.38 12.72 8.62
C VAL A 96 10.59 12.02 7.98
N MET A 97 10.50 11.58 6.73
CA MET A 97 11.63 10.96 6.03
C MET A 97 12.79 11.93 5.82
N VAL A 98 12.52 13.19 5.44
CA VAL A 98 13.55 14.22 5.25
C VAL A 98 14.22 14.58 6.58
N ILE A 99 13.44 14.79 7.64
CA ILE A 99 13.98 15.06 8.99
C ILE A 99 14.80 13.86 9.48
N GLY A 100 14.30 12.64 9.30
CA GLY A 100 15.00 11.41 9.68
C GLY A 100 16.31 11.23 8.93
N LEU A 101 16.34 11.51 7.62
CA LEU A 101 17.56 11.48 6.83
C LEU A 101 18.56 12.56 7.28
N ALA A 102 18.10 13.78 7.52
CA ALA A 102 18.96 14.86 8.03
C ALA A 102 19.57 14.50 9.38
N TYR A 103 18.77 13.97 10.31
CA TYR A 103 19.23 13.49 11.61
C TYR A 103 20.26 12.36 11.47
N GLN A 104 20.00 11.38 10.59
CA GLN A 104 20.92 10.29 10.34
C GLN A 104 22.26 10.78 9.80
N VAL A 105 22.26 11.72 8.86
CA VAL A 105 23.48 12.29 8.29
C VAL A 105 24.27 13.05 9.35
N ILE A 106 23.61 13.85 10.19
CA ILE A 106 24.28 14.61 11.27
C ILE A 106 24.92 13.67 12.30
N THR A 107 24.23 12.59 12.67
CA THR A 107 24.67 11.70 13.76
C THR A 107 25.68 10.65 13.32
N THR A 108 25.53 10.11 12.11
CA THR A 108 26.36 8.99 11.62
C THR A 108 27.31 9.37 10.49
N GLY A 109 27.11 10.52 9.84
CA GLY A 109 27.83 10.91 8.63
C GLY A 109 27.49 10.08 7.39
N LEU A 110 26.57 9.12 7.49
CA LEU A 110 26.22 8.18 6.42
C LEU A 110 24.87 8.54 5.78
N LEU A 111 24.80 8.39 4.45
CA LEU A 111 23.57 8.54 3.68
C LEU A 111 22.86 7.19 3.56
N ASN A 112 21.54 7.20 3.83
CA ASN A 112 20.70 6.04 3.60
C ASN A 112 20.08 6.10 2.20
N TRP A 113 20.67 5.35 1.28
CA TRP A 113 20.25 5.29 -0.12
C TRP A 113 18.82 4.79 -0.32
N TRP A 114 18.27 4.01 0.61
CA TRP A 114 16.88 3.57 0.54
C TRP A 114 15.90 4.72 0.79
N ILE A 115 16.19 5.60 1.74
CA ILE A 115 15.35 6.78 2.03
C ILE A 115 15.43 7.77 0.86
N ILE A 116 16.63 7.99 0.33
CA ILE A 116 16.84 8.85 -0.84
C ILE A 116 16.08 8.30 -2.05
N GLY A 117 16.23 7.00 -2.32
CA GLY A 117 15.52 6.29 -3.38
C GLY A 117 14.01 6.42 -3.24
N ALA A 118 13.46 6.28 -2.03
CA ALA A 118 12.03 6.44 -1.76
C ALA A 118 11.55 7.87 -2.05
N LEU A 119 12.28 8.89 -1.60
CA LEU A 119 11.95 10.30 -1.84
C LEU A 119 11.97 10.66 -3.34
N LEU A 120 13.01 10.22 -4.06
CA LEU A 120 13.13 10.44 -5.50
C LEU A 120 12.03 9.72 -6.26
N THR A 121 11.80 8.44 -5.97
CA THR A 121 10.77 7.63 -6.62
C THR A 121 9.38 8.24 -6.41
N GLY A 122 9.05 8.66 -5.19
CA GLY A 122 7.78 9.33 -4.92
C GLY A 122 7.60 10.64 -5.71
N THR A 123 8.68 11.41 -5.87
CA THR A 123 8.67 12.66 -6.65
C THR A 123 8.48 12.40 -8.15
N VAL A 124 9.19 11.41 -8.70
CA VAL A 124 9.09 11.01 -10.11
C VAL A 124 7.69 10.49 -10.42
N ILE A 125 7.15 9.59 -9.59
CA ILE A 125 5.79 9.06 -9.77
C ILE A 125 4.77 10.20 -9.77
N LYS A 126 4.85 11.11 -8.80
CA LYS A 126 3.96 12.28 -8.73
C LYS A 126 4.06 13.14 -10.00
N ALA A 127 5.27 13.42 -10.48
CA ALA A 127 5.48 14.21 -11.68
C ALA A 127 4.86 13.55 -12.92
N ILE A 128 5.09 12.24 -13.10
CA ILE A 128 4.51 11.46 -14.20
C ILE A 128 2.98 11.46 -14.12
N SER A 129 2.41 11.24 -12.93
CA SER A 129 0.96 11.26 -12.73
C SER A 129 0.35 12.61 -13.08
N ASN A 130 0.98 13.73 -12.68
CA ASN A 130 0.51 15.06 -13.04
C ASN A 130 0.56 15.29 -14.55
N ILE A 131 1.69 14.98 -15.22
CA ILE A 131 1.82 15.13 -16.67
C ILE A 131 0.75 14.32 -17.41
N TYR A 132 0.46 13.10 -16.94
CA TYR A 132 -0.59 12.26 -17.52
C TYR A 132 -1.99 12.87 -17.34
N LEU A 133 -2.31 13.39 -16.15
CA LEU A 133 -3.61 14.00 -15.88
C LEU A 133 -3.80 15.32 -16.63
N ASP A 134 -2.77 16.15 -16.72
CA ASP A 134 -2.79 17.42 -17.46
C ASP A 134 -3.00 17.20 -18.96
N LYS A 135 -2.47 16.10 -19.54
CA LYS A 135 -2.69 15.74 -20.95
C LYS A 135 -4.07 15.15 -21.24
N LYS A 136 -4.75 14.64 -20.21
CA LYS A 136 -6.06 13.98 -20.34
C LYS A 136 -7.22 14.96 -20.20
N ASN A 137 -7.00 16.07 -19.50
CA ASN A 137 -7.95 17.18 -19.35
C ASN A 137 -7.77 18.21 -20.46
#